data_AF-A0A940VJ48-F1
#
_entry.id   AF-A0A940VJ48-F1
#
_cell.length_a   1.000
_cell.length_b   1.000
_cell.length_c   1.000
_cell.angle_alpha   90.00
_cell.angle_beta   90.00
_cell.angle_gamma   90.00
#
_symmetry.space_group_name_H-M   'P 1'
#
loop_
_entity.id
_entity.type
_entity.pdbx_description
1 polymer ?
#
loop_
_entity_poly.entity_id
_entity_poly.type
_entity_poly.pdbx_seq_one_letter_code
_entity_poly.pdbx_strand_id
1 'polypeptide(L)'
;NNRMIDIWYMMIFGLIGWFFKKLDYNMAPMLLALVLGDMAESAMRQSMIMSQGSLLIFVQPPIALPLVIAAAIIGCWPWLAPMVRRMRGTEGKASPGH
;
A
#
# COMPACT_ATOMS: atom_id res chain seq x y z
N ASN A 1 5.45 -22.93 34.16
CA ASN A 1 6.40 -22.89 33.03
C ASN A 1 6.44 -21.54 32.29
N ASN A 2 5.99 -20.42 32.87
CA ASN A 2 5.99 -19.11 32.18
C ASN A 2 7.35 -18.40 32.16
N ARG A 3 8.19 -18.61 33.18
CA ARG A 3 9.45 -17.87 33.33
C ARG A 3 10.44 -18.10 32.19
N MET A 4 10.45 -19.30 31.60
CA MET A 4 11.36 -19.62 30.49
C MET A 4 10.90 -18.95 29.19
N ILE A 5 9.59 -18.87 28.97
CA ILE A 5 8.99 -18.22 27.80
C ILE A 5 9.15 -16.69 27.89
N ASP A 6 8.99 -16.11 29.09
CA ASP A 6 9.22 -14.67 29.33
C ASP A 6 10.66 -14.25 29.02
N ILE A 7 11.63 -15.09 29.39
CA ILE A 7 13.05 -14.86 29.06
C ILE A 7 13.26 -14.91 27.54
N TRP A 8 12.59 -15.84 26.85
CA TRP A 8 12.65 -15.96 25.40
C TRP A 8 12.06 -14.72 24.70
N TYR A 9 10.93 -14.21 25.19
CA TYR A 9 10.36 -12.94 24.72
C TYR A 9 11.30 -11.75 24.97
N MET A 10 11.86 -11.61 26.17
CA MET A 10 12.83 -10.55 26.49
C MET A 10 14.02 -10.55 25.52
N MET A 11 14.53 -11.74 25.17
CA MET A 11 15.65 -11.88 24.25
C MET A 11 15.27 -11.44 22.83
N ILE A 12 14.11 -11.85 22.33
CA ILE A 12 13.60 -11.50 21.01
C ILE A 12 13.32 -10.00 20.90
N PHE A 13 12.60 -9.42 21.86
CA PHE A 13 12.31 -7.99 21.88
C PHE A 13 13.59 -7.15 22.05
N GLY A 14 14.57 -7.62 22.82
CA GLY A 14 15.88 -6.99 22.94
C GLY A 14 16.66 -6.98 21.63
N LEU A 15 16.64 -8.08 20.88
CA LEU A 15 17.29 -8.19 19.58
C LEU A 15 16.60 -7.31 18.52
N ILE A 16 15.27 -7.30 18.49
CA ILE A 16 14.46 -6.43 17.62
C ILE A 16 14.74 -4.95 17.93
N GLY A 17 14.80 -4.58 19.21
CA GLY A 17 15.12 -3.21 19.64
C GLY A 17 16.54 -2.78 19.24
N TRP A 18 17.52 -3.69 19.34
CA TRP A 18 18.88 -3.45 18.84
C TRP A 18 18.90 -3.26 17.32
N PHE A 19 18.09 -4.01 16.58
CA PHE A 19 17.95 -3.88 15.13
C PHE A 19 17.34 -2.54 14.74
N PHE A 20 16.26 -2.11 15.42
CA PHE A 20 15.65 -0.80 15.22
C PHE A 20 16.62 0.36 15.50
N LYS A 21 17.46 0.24 16.53
CA LYS A 21 18.52 1.22 16.80
C LYS A 21 19.56 1.28 15.68
N LYS A 22 19.94 0.13 15.12
CA LYS A 22 20.95 0.04 14.04
C LYS A 22 20.43 0.58 12.71
N LEU A 23 19.12 0.55 12.49
CA LEU A 23 18.47 1.08 11.30
C LEU A 23 18.29 2.61 11.32
N ASP A 24 18.71 3.30 12.40
CA ASP A 24 18.54 4.74 12.59
C ASP A 24 17.11 5.19 12.22
N TYR A 25 16.12 4.35 12.52
CA TYR A 25 14.73 4.64 12.23
C TYR A 25 14.35 5.84 13.07
N ASN A 26 14.32 7.00 12.40
CA ASN A 26 13.87 8.23 13.00
C ASN A 26 12.51 7.97 13.65
N MET A 27 12.30 8.47 14.87
CA MET A 27 11.02 8.31 15.59
C MET A 27 9.83 8.78 14.74
N ALA A 28 10.06 9.73 13.83
CA ALA A 28 9.05 10.29 12.94
C ALA A 28 8.27 9.23 12.10
N PRO A 29 8.89 8.42 11.22
CA PRO A 29 8.17 7.39 10.45
C PRO A 29 7.47 6.33 11.31
N MET A 30 7.98 6.03 12.50
CA MET A 30 7.34 5.06 13.41
C MET A 30 6.01 5.60 13.95
N LEU A 31 5.99 6.88 14.37
CA LEU A 31 4.77 7.58 14.78
C LEU A 31 3.79 7.75 13.61
N LEU A 32 4.28 8.06 12.41
CA LEU A 32 3.44 8.16 11.21
C LEU A 32 2.78 6.81 10.90
N ALA A 33 3.53 5.71 10.94
CA ALA A 33 2.97 4.37 10.72
C ALA A 33 1.91 4.01 11.77
N LEU A 34 2.13 4.39 13.04
CA LEU A 34 1.16 4.18 14.12
C LEU A 34 -0.15 4.95 13.86
N VAL A 35 -0.05 6.23 13.52
CA VAL A 35 -1.23 7.07 13.24
C VAL A 35 -1.95 6.59 11.99
N LEU A 36 -1.23 6.27 10.91
CA LEU A 36 -1.84 5.68 9.71
C LEU A 36 -2.49 4.33 10.01
N GLY A 37 -1.90 3.53 10.90
CA GLY A 37 -2.47 2.27 11.36
C GLY A 37 -3.79 2.47 12.12
N ASP A 38 -3.83 3.41 13.05
CA ASP A 38 -5.06 3.78 13.79
C ASP A 38 -6.15 4.30 12.85
N MET A 39 -5.77 5.12 11.87
CA MET A 39 -6.69 5.58 10.82
C MET A 39 -7.19 4.42 9.94
N ALA A 40 -6.33 3.42 9.66
CA ALA A 40 -6.72 2.23 8.91
C ALA A 40 -7.67 1.34 9.71
N GLU A 41 -7.42 1.13 11.01
CA GLU A 41 -8.30 0.35 11.89
C GLU A 41 -9.66 1.04 12.04
N SER A 42 -9.68 2.35 12.29
CA SER A 42 -10.93 3.11 12.42
C SER A 42 -11.73 3.10 11.12
N ALA A 43 -11.09 3.26 9.96
CA ALA A 43 -11.75 3.13 8.66
C ALA A 43 -12.29 1.71 8.41
N MET A 44 -11.53 0.67 8.75
CA MET A 44 -11.94 -0.73 8.64
C MET A 44 -13.12 -1.06 9.59
N ARG A 45 -13.07 -0.56 10.82
CA ARG A 45 -14.14 -0.74 11.81
C ARG A 45 -15.40 -0.03 11.35
N GLN A 46 -15.26 1.20 10.86
CA GLN A 46 -16.39 1.99 10.36
C GLN A 46 -17.03 1.33 9.14
N SER A 47 -16.25 0.79 8.20
CA SER A 47 -16.80 0.04 7.06
C SER A 47 -17.52 -1.24 7.50
N MET A 48 -16.99 -1.96 8.50
CA MET A 48 -17.59 -3.19 9.02
C MET A 48 -18.92 -2.94 9.76
N ILE A 49 -18.97 -1.87 10.56
CA ILE A 49 -20.19 -1.42 11.23
C ILE A 49 -21.24 -1.01 10.19
N MET A 50 -20.85 -0.22 9.18
CA MET A 50 -21.73 0.18 8.10
C MET A 50 -22.26 -1.00 7.29
N SER A 51 -21.48 -2.10 7.21
CA SER A 51 -21.86 -3.32 6.50
C SER A 51 -22.64 -4.36 7.30
N GLN A 52 -22.97 -4.08 8.57
CA GLN A 52 -23.60 -5.07 9.46
C GLN A 52 -22.83 -6.42 9.49
N GLY A 53 -21.49 -6.37 9.47
CA GLY A 53 -20.64 -7.58 9.54
C GLY A 53 -20.43 -8.34 8.22
N SER A 54 -20.97 -7.86 7.10
CA SER A 54 -20.71 -8.46 5.79
C SER A 54 -19.40 -7.95 5.17
N LEU A 55 -18.50 -8.84 4.77
CA LEU A 55 -17.27 -8.47 4.03
C LEU A 55 -17.57 -7.98 2.60
N LEU A 56 -18.83 -8.07 2.16
CA LEU A 56 -19.25 -7.62 0.83
C LEU A 56 -19.10 -6.10 0.63
N ILE A 57 -18.99 -5.27 1.67
CA ILE A 57 -18.79 -3.81 1.47
C ILE A 57 -17.45 -3.44 0.87
N PHE A 58 -16.43 -4.31 0.96
CA PHE A 58 -15.16 -4.09 0.28
C PHE A 58 -15.26 -4.32 -1.24
N VAL A 59 -16.28 -5.06 -1.70
CA VAL A 59 -16.50 -5.40 -3.12
C VAL A 59 -17.72 -4.67 -3.71
N GLN A 60 -18.66 -4.27 -2.86
CA GLN A 60 -20.02 -3.88 -3.24
C GLN A 60 -20.41 -2.43 -2.96
N PRO A 61 -19.54 -1.40 -3.04
CA PRO A 61 -20.00 -0.08 -3.40
C PRO A 61 -20.00 -0.01 -4.94
N PRO A 62 -21.16 -0.15 -5.62
CA PRO A 62 -21.24 0.00 -7.08
C PRO A 62 -20.72 1.36 -7.58
N ILE A 63 -20.61 2.36 -6.69
CA ILE A 63 -20.01 3.68 -6.92
C ILE A 63 -18.47 3.70 -6.73
N ALA A 64 -17.89 2.83 -5.90
CA ALA A 64 -16.44 2.74 -5.73
C ALA A 64 -15.77 1.98 -6.87
N LEU A 65 -16.51 1.08 -7.52
CA LEU A 65 -16.06 0.28 -8.65
C LEU A 65 -15.46 1.13 -9.80
N PRO A 66 -16.13 2.20 -10.30
CA PRO A 66 -15.53 3.08 -11.30
C PRO A 66 -14.30 3.87 -10.80
N LEU A 67 -14.28 4.25 -9.52
CA LEU A 67 -13.13 4.95 -8.91
C LEU A 67 -11.89 4.06 -8.80
N VAL A 68 -12.07 2.80 -8.38
CA VAL A 68 -10.99 1.81 -8.28
C VAL A 68 -10.47 1.45 -9.67
N ILE A 69 -11.34 1.29 -10.66
CA ILE A 69 -10.93 1.09 -12.07
C ILE A 69 -10.11 2.28 -12.56
N ALA A 70 -10.58 3.52 -12.32
CA ALA A 70 -9.85 4.72 -12.72
C ALA A 70 -8.48 4.81 -12.03
N ALA A 71 -8.40 4.54 -10.73
CA ALA A 71 -7.15 4.53 -9.98
C ALA A 71 -6.17 3.46 -10.48
N ALA A 72 -6.65 2.26 -10.81
CA ALA A 72 -5.84 1.19 -11.38
C ALA A 72 -5.27 1.55 -12.76
N ILE A 73 -6.07 2.20 -13.62
CA ILE A 73 -5.62 2.67 -14.94
C ILE A 73 -4.51 3.71 -14.80
N ILE A 74 -4.71 4.70 -13.92
CA ILE A 74 -3.73 5.77 -13.67
C ILE A 74 -2.46 5.21 -13.00
N GLY A 75 -2.61 4.29 -12.05
CA GLY A 75 -1.48 3.66 -11.35
C GLY A 75 -0.66 2.71 -12.23
N CYS A 76 -1.30 1.99 -13.15
CA CYS A 76 -0.61 1.12 -14.11
C CYS A 76 -0.12 1.86 -15.37
N TRP A 77 -0.54 3.11 -15.59
CA TRP A 77 -0.04 3.96 -16.67
C TRP A 77 1.49 4.02 -16.77
N PRO A 78 2.27 4.27 -15.69
CA PRO A 78 3.73 4.29 -15.75
C PRO A 78 4.37 2.93 -16.09
N TRP A 79 3.65 1.82 -15.92
CA TRP A 79 4.12 0.47 -16.29
C TRP A 79 3.81 0.12 -17.75
N LEU A 80 2.68 0.59 -18.30
CA LEU A 80 2.30 0.38 -19.70
C LEU A 80 2.95 1.39 -20.66
N ALA A 81 3.25 2.60 -20.18
CA ALA A 81 3.92 3.65 -20.96
C ALA A 81 5.25 3.22 -21.63
N PRO A 82 6.17 2.48 -20.98
CA PRO A 82 7.38 2.00 -21.64
C PRO A 82 7.12 0.93 -22.71
N MET A 83 5.97 0.25 -22.68
CA MET A 83 5.59 -0.76 -23.68
C MET A 83 4.91 -0.14 -24.91
N VAL A 84 4.06 0.88 -24.71
CA VAL A 84 3.41 1.61 -25.81
C VAL A 84 4.39 2.54 -26.54
N ARG A 85 5.39 3.08 -25.84
CA ARG A 85 6.50 3.81 -26.48
C ARG A 85 7.38 2.94 -27.39
N ARG A 86 7.37 1.62 -27.23
CA ARG A 86 8.05 0.69 -28.14
C ARG A 86 7.31 0.48 -29.47
N MET A 87 6.04 0.88 -29.57
CA MET A 87 5.25 0.77 -30.81
C MET A 87 5.00 2.10 -31.53
N ARG A 88 5.29 3.24 -30.89
CA ARG A 88 5.19 4.58 -31.52
C ARG A 88 6.55 5.13 -32.01
N GLY A 89 7.45 4.23 -32.41
CA GLY A 89 8.75 4.56 -33.01
C GLY A 89 8.73 4.68 -34.54
N THR A 90 7.56 4.73 -35.19
CA THR A 90 7.49 4.61 -36.66
C THR A 90 6.42 5.49 -37.32
N GLU A 91 6.22 6.73 -36.87
CA GLU A 91 5.44 7.71 -37.67
C GLU A 91 6.14 9.07 -37.70
N GLY A 92 7.42 9.05 -38.05
CA GLY A 92 8.23 10.26 -38.22
C GLY A 92 9.19 10.11 -39.38
N LYS A 93 8.69 10.01 -40.62
CA LYS A 93 9.37 10.43 -41.86
C LYS A 93 8.51 10.13 -43.09
N ALA A 94 7.75 11.13 -43.53
CA ALA A 94 7.45 11.35 -44.95
C ALA A 94 6.85 12.75 -45.11
N SER A 95 7.71 13.77 -45.13
CA SER A 95 7.38 15.05 -45.74
C SER A 95 7.92 14.99 -47.17
N PRO A 96 7.07 14.92 -48.22
CA PRO A 96 7.51 15.12 -49.58
C PRO A 96 7.35 16.60 -49.92
N GLY A 97 8.46 17.29 -50.19
CA GLY A 97 8.43 18.70 -50.54
C GLY A 97 9.75 19.14 -51.18
N HIS A 98 9.75 19.06 -52.52
CA HIS A 98 10.68 19.66 -53.49
C HIS A 98 12.04 18.99 -53.70
#